data_AF-A0A9D8EIV5-F1
#
_entry.id   AF-A0A9D8EIV5-F1
#
_cell.length_a   1.000
_cell.length_b   1.000
_cell.length_c   1.000
_cell.angle_alpha   90.00
_cell.angle_beta   90.00
_cell.angle_gamma   90.00
#
_symmetry.space_group_name_H-M   'P 1'
#
loop_
_entity.id
_entity.type
_entity.pdbx_description
1 polymer ?
#
loop_
_entity_poly.entity_id
_entity_poly.type
_entity_poly.pdbx_seq_one_letter_code
_entity_poly.pdbx_strand_id
1 'polypeptide(L)'
;MNKKLIEALRELEKEKGIQMDTIIGALQGALSASYKKMYFTEDRIRIDINEKNGEIKVFKIIGGEEDGSEGEVSEIEVTPGDFGRITAQTAKQVIKQRIKDAEREIMYEEYKDRVGDMVTGIVQQNDSRFTLVDLGKVEALLPPYEQVQGESYKHGERIKCYISEIRKTTKGPQVIVSRTHTGLVKKLFELEVPEISEKVVEIKSIAREAGYRTKIK
;
A
#
# COMPACT_ATOMS: atom_id res chain seq x y z
N MET A 1 -26.28 11.82 -13.96
CA MET A 1 -25.51 10.79 -13.23
C MET A 1 -24.03 11.14 -13.05
N ASN A 2 -23.43 12.03 -13.86
CA ASN A 2 -21.97 12.29 -13.82
C ASN A 2 -21.47 13.30 -12.78
N LYS A 3 -22.32 14.23 -12.28
CA LYS A 3 -21.93 15.15 -11.18
C LYS A 3 -21.54 14.43 -9.89
N LYS A 4 -22.17 13.30 -9.58
CA LYS A 4 -21.85 12.47 -8.40
C LYS A 4 -20.44 11.88 -8.45
N LEU A 5 -19.91 11.63 -9.66
CA LEU A 5 -18.56 11.11 -9.83
C LEU A 5 -17.53 12.18 -9.48
N ILE A 6 -17.69 13.40 -9.99
CA ILE A 6 -16.81 14.54 -9.66
C ILE A 6 -16.89 14.90 -8.17
N GLU A 7 -18.08 14.89 -7.59
CA GLU A 7 -18.27 15.17 -6.17
C GLU A 7 -17.55 14.13 -5.29
N ALA A 8 -17.68 12.84 -5.63
CA ALA A 8 -16.95 11.77 -4.95
C ALA A 8 -15.42 11.86 -5.14
N LEU A 9 -14.94 12.29 -6.32
CA LEU A 9 -13.51 12.51 -6.55
C LEU A 9 -12.95 13.64 -5.69
N ARG A 10 -13.70 14.74 -5.55
CA ARG A 10 -13.33 15.87 -4.66
C ARG A 10 -13.35 15.50 -3.18
N GLU A 11 -14.28 14.63 -2.78
CA GLU A 11 -14.33 14.11 -1.41
C GLU A 11 -13.10 13.23 -1.11
N LEU A 12 -12.72 12.37 -2.06
CA LEU A 12 -11.52 11.54 -1.95
C LEU A 12 -10.22 12.35 -1.89
N GLU A 13 -10.14 13.44 -2.65
CA GLU A 13 -9.00 14.36 -2.59
C GLU A 13 -8.87 14.97 -1.18
N LYS A 14 -9.99 15.37 -0.56
CA LYS A 14 -10.00 15.94 0.80
C LYS A 14 -9.67 14.92 1.89
N GLU A 15 -10.24 13.72 1.82
CA GLU A 15 -10.08 12.71 2.87
C GLU A 15 -8.74 11.98 2.82
N LYS A 16 -8.25 11.67 1.61
CA LYS A 16 -7.10 10.77 1.41
C LYS A 16 -5.89 11.48 0.78
N GLY A 17 -6.01 12.76 0.41
CA GLY A 17 -4.91 13.55 -0.18
C GLY A 17 -4.50 13.09 -1.58
N ILE A 18 -5.37 12.36 -2.29
CA ILE A 18 -5.07 11.86 -3.64
C ILE A 18 -5.42 12.95 -4.65
N GLN A 19 -4.42 13.44 -5.40
CA GLN A 19 -4.62 14.47 -6.42
C GLN A 19 -5.63 14.02 -7.50
N MET A 20 -6.60 14.89 -7.79
CA MET A 20 -7.69 14.60 -8.74
C MET A 20 -7.16 14.22 -10.14
N ASP A 21 -6.14 14.91 -10.63
CA ASP A 21 -5.50 14.65 -11.92
C ASP A 21 -4.98 13.22 -12.06
N THR A 22 -4.42 12.69 -10.97
CA THR A 22 -3.89 11.32 -10.97
C THR A 22 -5.01 10.29 -11.05
N ILE A 23 -6.16 10.56 -10.44
CA ILE A 23 -7.33 9.68 -10.52
C ILE A 23 -7.95 9.76 -11.91
N ILE A 24 -8.05 10.95 -12.49
CA ILE A 24 -8.57 11.15 -13.86
C ILE A 24 -7.69 10.42 -14.87
N GLY A 25 -6.37 10.56 -14.80
CA GLY A 25 -5.45 9.84 -15.68
C GLY A 25 -5.59 8.32 -15.57
N ALA A 26 -5.74 7.80 -14.34
CA ALA A 26 -5.99 6.37 -14.13
C ALA A 26 -7.35 5.92 -14.70
N LEU A 27 -8.39 6.75 -14.57
CA LEU A 27 -9.72 6.49 -15.15
C LEU A 27 -9.67 6.46 -16.68
N GLN A 28 -8.99 7.42 -17.31
CA GLN A 28 -8.84 7.48 -18.77
C GLN A 28 -8.15 6.22 -19.30
N GLY A 29 -7.05 5.79 -18.68
CA GLY A 29 -6.34 4.57 -19.05
C GLY A 29 -7.18 3.31 -18.89
N ALA A 30 -7.89 3.17 -17.76
CA ALA A 30 -8.75 2.02 -17.50
C ALA A 30 -9.95 1.95 -18.43
N LEU A 31 -10.60 3.09 -18.71
CA LEU A 31 -11.72 3.16 -19.63
C LEU A 31 -11.28 2.88 -21.07
N SER A 32 -10.08 3.32 -21.48
CA SER A 32 -9.52 3.02 -22.80
C SER A 32 -9.29 1.52 -22.95
N ALA A 33 -8.69 0.87 -21.95
CA ALA A 33 -8.51 -0.57 -21.92
C ALA A 33 -9.84 -1.34 -21.94
N SER A 34 -10.85 -0.88 -21.18
CA SER A 34 -12.19 -1.46 -21.18
C SER A 34 -12.88 -1.32 -22.54
N TYR A 35 -12.75 -0.17 -23.20
CA TYR A 35 -13.30 0.06 -24.53
C TYR A 35 -12.67 -0.89 -25.56
N LYS A 36 -11.34 -0.98 -25.61
CA LYS A 36 -10.61 -1.88 -26.52
C LYS A 36 -11.05 -3.34 -26.38
N LYS A 37 -11.21 -3.81 -25.14
CA LYS A 37 -11.68 -5.17 -24.85
C LYS A 37 -13.12 -5.43 -25.32
N MET A 38 -14.00 -4.44 -25.21
CA MET A 38 -15.41 -4.61 -25.54
C MET A 38 -15.67 -4.59 -27.04
N TYR A 39 -15.01 -3.69 -27.75
CA TYR A 39 -15.20 -3.52 -29.19
C TYR A 39 -14.17 -4.27 -30.03
N PHE A 40 -13.31 -5.08 -29.39
CA PHE A 40 -12.24 -5.87 -30.03
C PHE A 40 -11.42 -5.03 -31.02
N THR A 41 -11.11 -3.80 -30.63
CA THR A 41 -10.32 -2.87 -31.45
C THR A 41 -8.97 -2.59 -30.81
N GLU A 42 -7.94 -2.49 -31.64
CA GLU A 42 -6.59 -2.06 -31.25
C GLU A 42 -6.35 -0.57 -31.46
N ASP A 43 -7.35 0.16 -31.98
CA ASP A 43 -7.28 1.58 -32.28
C ASP A 43 -6.69 2.41 -31.12
N ARG A 44 -6.02 3.51 -31.47
CA ARG A 44 -5.60 4.52 -30.48
C ARG A 44 -6.83 5.29 -30.01
N ILE A 45 -7.15 5.16 -28.72
CA ILE A 45 -8.34 5.74 -28.12
C ILE A 45 -7.93 6.69 -27.01
N ARG A 46 -8.39 7.93 -27.13
CA ARG A 46 -8.29 8.97 -26.11
C ARG A 46 -9.64 9.14 -25.46
N ILE A 47 -9.64 9.23 -24.14
CA ILE A 47 -10.85 9.47 -23.35
C ILE A 47 -10.70 10.83 -22.70
N ASP A 48 -11.64 11.71 -22.96
CA ASP A 48 -11.72 13.00 -22.31
C ASP A 48 -12.77 12.95 -21.19
N ILE A 49 -12.40 13.46 -20.03
CA ILE A 49 -13.26 13.49 -18.84
C ILE A 49 -13.35 14.94 -18.40
N ASN A 50 -14.53 15.54 -18.56
CA ASN A 50 -14.73 16.92 -18.16
C ASN A 50 -14.89 17.03 -16.64
N GLU A 51 -13.97 17.74 -16.00
CA GLU A 51 -13.87 17.91 -14.54
C GLU A 51 -15.06 18.63 -13.90
N LYS A 52 -15.86 19.39 -14.66
CA LYS A 52 -16.97 20.18 -14.13
C LYS A 52 -18.28 19.41 -14.10
N ASN A 53 -18.55 18.63 -15.13
CA ASN A 53 -19.82 17.92 -15.30
C ASN A 53 -19.68 16.39 -15.22
N GLY A 54 -18.45 15.86 -15.27
CA GLY A 54 -18.12 14.45 -15.30
C GLY A 54 -18.48 13.76 -16.61
N GLU A 55 -18.72 14.52 -17.69
CA GLU A 55 -19.02 13.99 -19.01
C GLU A 55 -17.79 13.31 -19.59
N ILE A 56 -17.99 12.15 -20.20
CA ILE A 56 -16.93 11.28 -20.68
C ILE A 56 -17.14 11.07 -22.15
N LYS A 57 -16.17 11.52 -22.94
CA LYS A 57 -16.17 11.42 -24.39
C LYS A 57 -15.04 10.52 -24.85
N VAL A 58 -15.32 9.72 -25.86
CA VAL A 58 -14.35 8.78 -26.43
C VAL A 58 -13.98 9.26 -27.83
N PHE A 59 -12.69 9.50 -28.04
CA PHE A 59 -12.14 9.93 -29.31
C PHE A 59 -11.25 8.81 -29.87
N LYS A 60 -11.53 8.40 -31.10
CA LYS A 60 -10.66 7.54 -31.89
C LYS A 60 -9.67 8.43 -32.63
N ILE A 61 -8.38 8.18 -32.41
CA ILE A 61 -7.30 8.88 -33.10
C ILE A 61 -7.01 8.14 -34.40
N ILE A 62 -7.07 8.84 -35.52
CA ILE A 62 -6.75 8.34 -36.85
C ILE A 62 -5.56 9.17 -37.37
N GLY A 63 -4.49 8.48 -37.75
CA GLY A 63 -3.24 9.10 -38.18
C GLY A 63 -2.21 9.26 -37.05
N GLY A 64 -0.97 9.59 -37.45
CA GLY A 64 0.22 9.67 -36.60
C GLY A 64 0.96 8.34 -36.51
N GLU A 65 2.05 8.19 -37.26
CA GLU A 65 2.97 7.05 -37.09
C GLU A 65 3.68 7.13 -35.73
N GLU A 66 4.15 5.98 -35.25
CA GLU A 66 4.89 5.82 -33.98
C GLU A 66 6.28 6.50 -33.98
N ASP A 67 6.74 7.03 -35.13
CA ASP A 67 8.11 7.48 -35.39
C ASP A 67 8.30 9.01 -35.56
N GLY A 68 7.35 9.83 -35.10
CA GLY A 68 7.56 11.28 -35.00
C GLY A 68 7.51 12.04 -36.34
N SER A 69 6.93 11.45 -37.39
CA SER A 69 6.49 12.18 -38.58
C SER A 69 5.24 13.01 -38.23
N GLU A 70 5.25 14.31 -38.56
CA GLU A 70 4.11 15.24 -38.45
C GLU A 70 3.00 14.85 -39.44
N GLY A 71 2.32 13.74 -39.16
CA GLY A 71 1.06 13.40 -39.82
C GLY A 71 -0.09 14.16 -39.17
N GLU A 72 -1.09 14.56 -39.96
CA GLU A 72 -2.34 15.13 -39.44
C GLU A 72 -3.02 14.12 -38.51
N VAL A 73 -3.06 14.46 -37.22
CA VAL A 73 -3.78 13.70 -36.20
C VAL A 73 -5.23 14.15 -36.24
N SER A 74 -6.13 13.26 -36.68
CA SER A 74 -7.57 13.52 -36.66
C SER A 74 -8.23 12.73 -35.53
N GLU A 75 -9.04 13.42 -34.72
CA GLU A 75 -9.81 12.81 -33.63
C GLU A 75 -11.29 12.71 -34.03
N ILE A 76 -11.84 11.49 -34.04
CA ILE A 76 -13.26 11.24 -34.31
C ILE A 76 -13.95 10.84 -33.02
N GLU A 77 -15.02 11.55 -32.65
CA GLU A 77 -15.85 11.16 -31.50
C GLU A 77 -16.62 9.87 -31.81
N VAL A 78 -16.36 8.82 -31.02
CA VAL A 78 -16.96 7.49 -31.17
C VAL A 78 -17.67 7.03 -29.89
N THR A 79 -18.15 7.99 -29.10
CA THR A 79 -18.80 7.77 -27.79
C THR A 79 -20.09 6.93 -27.95
N PRO A 80 -20.13 5.67 -27.46
CA PRO A 80 -21.32 4.83 -27.54
C PRO A 80 -22.38 5.26 -26.52
N GLY A 81 -23.67 5.15 -26.85
CA GLY A 81 -24.77 5.52 -25.94
C GLY A 81 -24.82 4.72 -24.63
N ASP A 82 -24.45 3.44 -24.66
CA ASP A 82 -24.44 2.54 -23.48
C ASP A 82 -23.15 2.63 -22.63
N PHE A 83 -22.21 3.49 -23.03
CA PHE A 83 -20.89 3.57 -22.41
C PHE A 83 -20.94 4.06 -20.96
N GLY A 84 -22.02 4.73 -20.55
CA GLY A 84 -22.21 5.24 -19.18
C GLY A 84 -22.22 4.14 -18.10
N ARG A 85 -22.83 2.97 -18.35
CA ARG A 85 -22.91 1.89 -17.35
C ARG A 85 -21.55 1.25 -17.07
N ILE A 86 -20.79 1.01 -18.13
CA ILE A 86 -19.43 0.43 -18.07
C ILE A 86 -18.49 1.42 -17.38
N THR A 87 -18.67 2.69 -17.69
CA THR A 87 -17.90 3.76 -17.09
C THR A 87 -18.10 3.82 -15.58
N ALA A 88 -19.33 3.68 -15.09
CA ALA A 88 -19.61 3.65 -13.66
C ALA A 88 -18.94 2.46 -12.94
N GLN A 89 -18.97 1.26 -13.53
CA GLN A 89 -18.36 0.07 -12.91
C GLN A 89 -16.82 0.13 -12.92
N THR A 90 -16.25 0.50 -14.07
CA THR A 90 -14.80 0.67 -14.21
C THR A 90 -14.30 1.78 -13.27
N ALA A 91 -15.02 2.90 -13.20
CA ALA A 91 -14.67 3.99 -12.31
C ALA A 91 -14.66 3.57 -10.84
N LYS A 92 -15.69 2.83 -10.40
CA LYS A 92 -15.73 2.29 -9.04
C LYS A 92 -14.52 1.39 -8.73
N GLN A 93 -14.11 0.57 -9.69
CA GLN A 93 -12.96 -0.33 -9.53
C GLN A 93 -11.64 0.44 -9.46
N VAL A 94 -11.43 1.39 -10.37
CA VAL A 94 -10.22 2.23 -10.42
C VAL A 94 -10.10 3.07 -9.16
N ILE A 95 -11.20 3.71 -8.73
CA ILE A 95 -11.24 4.48 -7.49
C ILE A 95 -10.87 3.60 -6.29
N LYS A 96 -11.51 2.42 -6.16
CA LYS A 96 -11.19 1.48 -5.06
C LYS A 96 -9.73 1.06 -5.08
N GLN A 97 -9.16 0.83 -6.25
CA GLN A 97 -7.76 0.46 -6.39
C GLN A 97 -6.83 1.61 -6.00
N ARG A 98 -7.13 2.83 -6.45
CA ARG A 98 -6.32 4.01 -6.14
C ARG A 98 -6.35 4.36 -4.66
N ILE A 99 -7.50 4.20 -4.00
CA ILE A 99 -7.62 4.34 -2.54
C ILE A 99 -6.68 3.36 -1.84
N LYS A 100 -6.70 2.08 -2.22
CA LYS A 100 -5.81 1.06 -1.63
C LYS A 100 -4.34 1.38 -1.87
N ASP A 101 -3.98 1.86 -3.06
CA ASP A 101 -2.60 2.18 -3.38
C ASP A 101 -2.09 3.40 -2.59
N ALA A 102 -2.92 4.44 -2.43
CA ALA A 102 -2.60 5.56 -1.57
C ALA A 102 -2.46 5.15 -0.09
N GLU A 103 -3.37 4.30 0.41
CA GLU A 103 -3.27 3.76 1.78
C GLU A 103 -1.96 2.98 1.99
N ARG A 104 -1.54 2.17 1.02
CA ARG A 104 -0.27 1.44 1.08
C ARG A 104 0.94 2.36 1.12
N GLU A 105 0.91 3.44 0.36
CA GLU A 105 1.99 4.42 0.31
C GLU A 105 2.13 5.19 1.62
N ILE A 106 1.00 5.66 2.17
CA ILE A 106 0.95 6.30 3.49
C ILE A 106 1.49 5.35 4.58
N MET A 107 1.06 4.08 4.58
CA MET A 107 1.55 3.10 5.54
C MET A 107 3.05 2.84 5.39
N TYR A 108 3.58 2.78 4.17
CA TYR A 108 5.01 2.60 3.97
C TYR A 108 5.80 3.79 4.54
N GLU A 109 5.37 5.02 4.23
CA GLU A 109 6.01 6.24 4.71
C GLU A 109 5.98 6.36 6.24
N GLU A 110 4.90 5.91 6.89
CA GLU A 110 4.80 5.89 8.36
C GLU A 110 5.80 4.92 9.01
N TYR A 111 6.08 3.78 8.37
CA TYR A 111 6.92 2.74 8.98
C TYR A 111 8.37 2.75 8.49
N LYS A 112 8.71 3.34 7.34
CA LYS A 112 10.05 3.27 6.74
C LYS A 112 11.19 3.64 7.71
N ASP A 113 10.95 4.63 8.58
CA ASP A 113 11.93 5.15 9.54
C ASP A 113 11.85 4.46 10.91
N ARG A 114 10.93 3.51 11.09
CA ARG A 114 10.71 2.76 12.33
C ARG A 114 11.45 1.42 12.37
N VAL A 115 12.32 1.17 11.38
CA VAL A 115 13.21 0.00 11.42
C VAL A 115 14.09 0.11 12.65
N GLY A 116 14.08 -0.93 13.48
CA GLY A 116 14.81 -0.96 14.73
C GLY A 116 14.03 -0.51 15.98
N ASP A 117 12.76 -0.16 15.83
CA ASP A 117 11.87 0.08 16.96
C ASP A 117 11.30 -1.23 17.52
N MET A 118 10.96 -1.19 18.81
CA MET A 118 10.13 -2.22 19.44
C MET A 118 8.66 -1.78 19.40
N VAL A 119 7.82 -2.66 18.87
CA VAL A 119 6.37 -2.46 18.76
C VAL A 119 5.61 -3.52 19.52
N THR A 120 4.43 -3.17 20.01
CA THR A 120 3.50 -4.14 20.60
C THR A 120 2.40 -4.42 19.59
N GLY A 121 2.10 -5.70 19.34
CA GLY A 121 1.04 -6.13 18.45
C GLY A 121 0.25 -7.30 19.01
N ILE A 122 -0.82 -7.66 18.31
CA ILE A 122 -1.72 -8.77 18.66
C ILE A 122 -1.54 -9.87 17.63
N VAL A 123 -1.31 -11.11 18.07
CA VAL A 123 -1.23 -12.27 17.16
C VAL A 123 -2.60 -12.51 16.53
N GLN A 124 -2.70 -12.32 15.21
CA GLN A 124 -3.93 -12.55 14.45
C GLN A 124 -4.00 -13.97 13.89
N GLN A 125 -2.88 -14.53 13.47
CA GLN A 125 -2.85 -15.87 12.92
C GLN A 125 -1.51 -16.50 13.22
N ASN A 126 -1.53 -17.77 13.59
CA ASN A 126 -0.33 -18.58 13.73
C ASN A 126 -0.45 -19.82 12.84
N ASP A 127 0.40 -19.91 11.82
CA ASP A 127 0.56 -21.09 10.95
C ASP A 127 2.01 -21.59 11.09
N SER A 128 2.22 -22.86 10.75
CA SER A 128 3.54 -23.51 10.63
C SER A 128 4.57 -22.71 9.82
N ARG A 129 4.12 -21.92 8.84
CA ARG A 129 4.99 -21.18 7.92
C ARG A 129 5.28 -19.74 8.35
N PHE A 130 4.37 -19.11 9.09
CA PHE A 130 4.51 -17.73 9.55
C PHE A 130 3.43 -17.40 10.59
N THR A 131 3.72 -16.41 11.42
CA THR A 131 2.76 -15.80 12.33
C THR A 131 2.46 -14.38 11.87
N LEU A 132 1.19 -13.99 11.83
CA LEU A 132 0.76 -12.62 11.54
C LEU A 132 0.47 -11.89 12.85
N VAL A 133 1.04 -10.69 12.96
CA VAL A 133 0.95 -9.83 14.14
C VAL A 133 0.37 -8.50 13.70
N ASP A 134 -0.80 -8.16 14.22
CA ASP A 134 -1.45 -6.89 13.96
C ASP A 134 -0.86 -5.80 14.85
N LEU A 135 -0.31 -4.76 14.20
CA LEU A 135 0.24 -3.57 14.87
C LEU A 135 -0.81 -2.42 14.96
N GLY A 136 -2.07 -2.70 14.64
CA GLY A 136 -3.21 -1.79 14.65
C GLY A 136 -3.48 -1.15 13.28
N LYS A 137 -2.43 -0.66 12.61
CA LYS A 137 -2.54 -0.06 11.26
C LYS A 137 -2.07 -1.00 10.14
N VAL A 138 -1.11 -1.86 10.44
CA VAL A 138 -0.48 -2.75 9.46
C VAL A 138 -0.30 -4.14 10.08
N GLU A 139 -0.46 -5.16 9.24
CA GLU A 139 -0.11 -6.53 9.59
C GLU A 139 1.39 -6.75 9.39
N ALA A 140 2.06 -7.18 10.45
CA ALA A 140 3.44 -7.58 10.43
C ALA A 140 3.59 -9.10 10.32
N LEU A 141 4.60 -9.52 9.58
CA LEU A 141 4.98 -10.91 9.42
C LEU A 141 6.07 -11.27 10.44
N LEU A 142 5.82 -12.29 11.24
CA LEU A 142 6.81 -12.92 12.12
C LEU A 142 7.18 -14.30 11.53
N PRO A 143 8.25 -14.39 10.72
CA PRO A 143 8.64 -15.63 10.07
C PRO A 143 9.29 -16.62 11.06
N PRO A 144 9.33 -17.93 10.77
CA PRO A 144 9.79 -18.96 11.71
C PRO A 144 11.24 -18.79 12.18
N TYR A 145 12.12 -18.26 11.33
CA TYR A 145 13.52 -17.99 11.70
C TYR A 145 13.71 -16.78 12.62
N GLU A 146 12.69 -15.92 12.74
CA GLU A 146 12.66 -14.79 13.66
C GLU A 146 11.82 -15.07 14.94
N GLN A 147 11.29 -16.30 15.04
CA GLN A 147 10.56 -16.78 16.20
C GLN A 147 11.49 -17.39 17.25
N VAL A 148 11.13 -17.23 18.51
CA VAL A 148 11.88 -17.83 19.62
C VAL A 148 11.44 -19.27 19.77
N GLN A 149 12.41 -20.20 19.77
CA GLN A 149 12.11 -21.60 19.99
C GLN A 149 11.50 -21.81 21.38
N GLY A 150 10.37 -22.52 21.44
CA GLY A 150 9.64 -22.80 22.68
C GLY A 150 8.63 -21.71 23.09
N GLU A 151 8.58 -20.58 22.40
CA GLU A 151 7.52 -19.57 22.61
C GLU A 151 6.23 -20.02 21.92
N SER A 152 5.08 -19.81 22.58
CA SER A 152 3.76 -20.09 21.99
C SER A 152 3.16 -18.77 21.52
N TYR A 153 2.74 -18.70 20.26
CA TYR A 153 2.04 -17.54 19.70
C TYR A 153 0.57 -17.87 19.52
N LYS A 154 -0.24 -17.63 20.56
CA LYS A 154 -1.69 -17.92 20.49
C LYS A 154 -2.43 -16.76 19.85
N HIS A 155 -3.51 -17.07 19.13
CA HIS A 155 -4.40 -16.04 18.60
C HIS A 155 -4.92 -15.13 19.73
N GLY A 156 -4.92 -13.81 19.49
CA GLY A 156 -5.34 -12.79 20.46
C GLY A 156 -4.28 -12.41 21.50
N GLU A 157 -3.11 -13.08 21.52
CA GLU A 157 -2.04 -12.77 22.46
C GLU A 157 -1.31 -11.47 22.08
N ARG A 158 -1.00 -10.65 23.09
CA ARG A 158 -0.20 -9.43 22.89
C ARG A 158 1.28 -9.77 22.99
N ILE A 159 2.03 -9.46 21.94
CA ILE A 159 3.46 -9.70 21.89
C ILE A 159 4.24 -8.43 21.55
N LYS A 160 5.39 -8.26 22.21
CA LYS A 160 6.35 -7.19 21.87
C LYS A 160 7.35 -7.74 20.86
N CYS A 161 7.49 -7.11 19.70
CA CYS A 161 8.41 -7.53 18.66
C CYS A 161 9.32 -6.37 18.24
N TYR A 162 10.44 -6.70 17.64
CA TYR A 162 11.39 -5.74 17.06
C TYR A 162 11.16 -5.67 15.55
N ILE A 163 11.06 -4.47 14.98
CA ILE A 163 10.96 -4.31 13.52
C ILE A 163 12.34 -4.57 12.91
N SER A 164 12.51 -5.72 12.25
CA SER A 164 13.79 -6.11 11.65
C SER A 164 13.97 -5.48 10.26
N GLU A 165 12.93 -5.50 9.44
CA GLU A 165 12.97 -4.96 8.08
C GLU A 165 11.58 -4.58 7.58
N ILE A 166 11.53 -3.70 6.57
CA ILE A 166 10.30 -3.31 5.88
C ILE A 166 10.53 -3.46 4.39
N ARG A 167 9.68 -4.24 3.73
CA ARG A 167 9.77 -4.51 2.29
C ARG A 167 8.59 -3.89 1.56
N LYS A 168 8.85 -3.22 0.43
CA LYS A 168 7.79 -2.83 -0.50
C LYS A 168 7.39 -4.05 -1.33
N THR A 169 6.13 -4.46 -1.26
CA THR A 169 5.59 -5.53 -2.12
C THR A 169 4.44 -5.00 -2.97
N THR A 170 4.08 -5.72 -4.03
CA THR A 170 2.92 -5.39 -4.88
C THR A 170 1.58 -5.42 -4.14
N LYS A 171 1.54 -6.07 -2.96
CA LYS A 171 0.33 -6.15 -2.12
C LYS A 171 0.30 -5.10 -1.01
N GLY A 172 1.38 -4.34 -0.81
CA GLY A 172 1.53 -3.33 0.23
C GLY A 172 2.90 -3.40 0.93
N PRO A 173 3.19 -2.49 1.87
CA PRO A 173 4.36 -2.62 2.73
C PRO A 173 4.22 -3.88 3.59
N GLN A 174 5.24 -4.73 3.56
CA GLN A 174 5.35 -5.88 4.43
C GLN A 174 6.34 -5.53 5.54
N VAL A 175 5.82 -5.35 6.75
CA VAL A 175 6.63 -5.16 7.95
C VAL A 175 7.03 -6.53 8.46
N ILE A 176 8.33 -6.78 8.62
CA ILE A 176 8.83 -8.03 9.19
C ILE A 176 9.31 -7.72 10.59
N VAL A 177 8.84 -8.54 11.53
CA VAL A 177 9.13 -8.40 12.94
C VAL A 177 9.85 -9.62 13.48
N SER A 178 10.61 -9.41 14.55
CA SER A 178 11.43 -10.42 15.18
C SER A 178 11.26 -10.47 16.68
N ARG A 179 11.28 -11.70 17.21
CA ARG A 179 11.36 -12.00 18.64
C ARG A 179 12.77 -12.42 19.06
N THR A 180 13.61 -12.86 18.12
CA THR A 180 14.97 -13.34 18.37
C THR A 180 16.02 -12.22 18.36
N HIS A 181 15.79 -11.12 17.64
CA HIS A 181 16.75 -10.05 17.44
C HIS A 181 17.25 -9.45 18.78
N THR A 182 18.55 -9.10 18.87
CA THR A 182 19.17 -8.53 20.08
C THR A 182 18.60 -7.16 20.43
N GLY A 183 18.23 -6.38 19.42
CA GLY A 183 17.58 -5.07 19.57
C GLY A 183 16.28 -5.11 20.39
N LEU A 184 15.55 -6.24 20.36
CA LEU A 184 14.37 -6.42 21.21
C LEU A 184 14.75 -6.37 22.70
N VAL A 185 15.80 -7.08 23.09
CA VAL A 185 16.24 -7.10 24.51
C VAL A 185 16.75 -5.73 24.92
N LYS A 186 17.51 -5.05 24.07
CA LYS A 186 17.96 -3.68 24.33
C LYS A 186 16.79 -2.76 24.67
N LYS A 187 15.75 -2.77 23.84
CA LYS A 187 14.54 -1.95 24.01
C LYS A 187 13.72 -2.34 25.24
N LEU A 188 13.65 -3.63 25.56
CA LEU A 188 13.01 -4.10 26.78
C LEU A 188 13.74 -3.60 28.04
N PHE A 189 15.07 -3.63 28.06
CA PHE A 189 15.87 -3.09 29.16
C PHE A 189 15.77 -1.58 29.25
N GLU A 190 15.79 -0.85 28.13
CA GLU A 190 15.56 0.60 28.10
C GLU A 190 14.21 0.99 28.72
N LEU A 191 13.18 0.14 28.63
CA LEU A 191 11.88 0.38 29.26
C LEU A 191 11.83 0.04 30.75
N GLU A 192 12.54 -1.00 31.16
CA GLU A 192 12.48 -1.51 32.54
C GLU A 192 13.46 -0.79 33.47
N VAL A 193 14.58 -0.28 32.94
CA VAL A 193 15.68 0.30 33.71
C VAL A 193 15.83 1.80 33.39
N PRO A 194 15.38 2.70 34.28
CA PRO A 194 15.41 4.15 34.06
C PRO A 194 16.81 4.69 33.77
N GLU A 195 17.84 4.16 34.42
CA GLU A 195 19.24 4.60 34.27
C GLU A 195 19.76 4.41 32.83
N ILE A 196 19.26 3.39 32.12
CA ILE A 196 19.59 3.16 30.72
C ILE A 196 18.83 4.14 29.84
N SER A 197 17.55 4.41 30.15
CA SER A 197 16.72 5.38 29.42
C SER A 197 17.24 6.82 29.53
N GLU A 198 17.73 7.20 30.71
CA GLU A 198 18.30 8.51 31.02
C GLU A 198 19.75 8.64 30.52
N LYS A 199 20.29 7.57 29.91
CA LYS A 199 21.67 7.48 29.41
C LYS A 199 22.74 7.66 30.50
N VAL A 200 22.39 7.36 31.76
CA VAL A 200 23.34 7.30 32.87
C VAL A 200 24.22 6.05 32.74
N VAL A 201 23.64 4.96 32.24
CA VAL A 201 24.31 3.69 31.96
C VAL A 201 24.13 3.30 30.49
N GLU A 202 25.21 2.88 29.83
CA GLU A 202 25.18 2.43 28.44
C GLU A 202 25.38 0.92 28.33
N ILE A 203 24.57 0.26 27.50
CA ILE A 203 24.77 -1.14 27.13
C ILE A 203 25.81 -1.21 26.02
N LYS A 204 27.02 -1.72 26.32
CA LYS A 204 28.12 -1.83 25.37
C LYS A 204 27.96 -3.00 24.41
N SER A 205 27.44 -4.13 24.89
CA SER A 205 27.26 -5.31 24.05
C SER A 205 26.16 -6.24 24.55
N ILE A 206 25.48 -6.89 23.61
CA ILE A 206 24.47 -7.91 23.89
C ILE A 206 24.80 -9.15 23.07
N ALA A 207 24.95 -10.28 23.74
CA ALA A 207 25.04 -11.60 23.12
C ALA A 207 23.81 -12.42 23.51
N ARG A 208 23.04 -12.87 22.53
CA ARG A 208 21.74 -13.52 22.74
C ARG A 208 21.65 -14.86 22.02
N GLU A 209 21.30 -15.89 22.78
CA GLU A 209 20.78 -17.17 22.30
C GLU A 209 19.28 -17.15 22.58
N ALA A 210 18.49 -16.84 21.55
CA ALA A 210 17.05 -16.63 21.69
C ALA A 210 16.34 -17.89 22.22
N GLY A 211 15.58 -17.75 23.31
CA GLY A 211 14.91 -18.88 23.99
C GLY A 211 15.75 -19.57 25.07
N TYR A 212 17.04 -19.22 25.20
CA TYR A 212 17.96 -19.87 26.13
C TYR A 212 18.63 -18.89 27.10
N ARG A 213 19.48 -17.99 26.59
CA ARG A 213 20.30 -17.11 27.43
C ARG A 213 20.59 -15.80 26.74
N THR A 214 20.60 -14.71 27.51
CA THR A 214 21.15 -13.42 27.06
C THR A 214 22.25 -12.97 28.03
N LYS A 215 23.38 -12.52 27.49
CA LYS A 215 24.47 -11.85 28.23
C LYS A 215 24.52 -10.39 27.79
N ILE A 216 24.58 -9.49 28.76
CA ILE A 216 24.61 -8.05 28.57
C ILE A 216 25.84 -7.52 29.28
N LYS A 217 26.59 -6.63 28.62
CA LYS A 217 27.74 -5.92 29.19
C LYS A 217 27.63 -4.43 28.91
#